data_AF-A0A420Y4H1-F1
#
_entry.id   AF-A0A420Y4H1-F1
#
_cell.length_a   1.000
_cell.length_b   1.000
_cell.length_c   1.000
_cell.angle_alpha   90.00
_cell.angle_beta   90.00
_cell.angle_gamma   90.00
#
_symmetry.space_group_name_H-M   'P 1'
#
loop_
_entity.id
_entity.type
_entity.pdbx_description
1 polymer ?
#
loop_
_entity_poly.entity_id
_entity_poly.type
_entity_poly.pdbx_seq_one_letter_code
_entity_poly.pdbx_strand_id
1 'polypeptide(L)'
;MMNQMIESYVNKGRFQTAFEFYHAMIQQHGILPNAHTFLTLYNSLSINKTIVKSEDLVEQDEILARQFFKDLVEYPWVFDSEWLHDSLPRLILHSFSKLRDWAAMLAAARAMKELFFFAPSEALLLELAAGSKALRNPSKRNMELMINSSKKIEFLLHQRHKELLAEGRSLENLTAEEKAHELGLILEKLIFFKATVTEEHMWPMYEQAARDMGVYDIVIRPDQEVIQRLSKVPKHLAPPT
;
A
#
# COMPACT_ATOMS: atom_id res chain seq x y z
N MET A 1 5.16 -24.57 -3.04
CA MET A 1 5.84 -25.08 -1.82
C MET A 1 6.35 -23.94 -0.92
N MET A 2 7.08 -22.95 -1.45
CA MET A 2 7.57 -21.80 -0.66
C MET A 2 6.45 -21.07 0.11
N ASN A 3 5.41 -20.61 -0.59
CA ASN A 3 4.31 -19.86 0.03
C ASN A 3 3.57 -20.68 1.08
N GLN A 4 3.34 -21.97 0.84
CA GLN A 4 2.70 -22.88 1.81
C GLN A 4 3.52 -23.05 3.09
N MET A 5 4.85 -23.10 2.98
CA MET A 5 5.74 -23.18 4.14
C MET A 5 5.75 -21.87 4.92
N ILE A 6 5.84 -20.73 4.24
CA ILE A 6 5.73 -19.40 4.87
C ILE A 6 4.37 -19.30 5.57
N GLU A 7 3.26 -19.62 4.90
CA GLU A 7 1.91 -19.62 5.49
C GLU A 7 1.81 -20.53 6.71
N SER A 8 2.37 -21.75 6.66
CA SER A 8 2.38 -22.69 7.78
C SER A 8 3.12 -22.12 9.00
N TYR A 9 4.28 -21.51 8.79
CA TYR A 9 5.02 -20.83 9.87
C TYR A 9 4.23 -19.62 10.41
N VAL A 10 3.63 -18.83 9.53
CA VAL A 10 2.79 -17.67 9.89
C VAL A 10 1.59 -18.09 10.74
N ASN A 11 0.86 -19.12 10.33
CA ASN A 11 -0.29 -19.66 11.04
C ASN A 11 0.08 -20.21 12.43
N LYS A 12 1.33 -20.65 12.62
CA LYS A 12 1.86 -21.14 13.90
C LYS A 12 2.52 -20.06 14.77
N GLY A 13 2.48 -18.80 14.38
CA GLY A 13 3.10 -17.72 15.16
C GLY A 13 4.62 -17.58 14.97
N ARG A 14 5.24 -18.31 14.03
CA ARG A 14 6.69 -18.41 13.86
C ARG A 14 7.22 -17.49 12.76
N PHE A 15 7.04 -16.19 12.94
CA PHE A 15 7.30 -15.19 11.89
C PHE A 15 8.78 -15.08 11.52
N GLN A 16 9.66 -15.06 12.52
CA GLN A 16 11.10 -15.02 12.30
C GLN A 16 11.58 -16.22 11.45
N THR A 17 11.06 -17.41 11.74
CA THR A 17 11.36 -18.61 10.96
C THR A 17 10.79 -18.53 9.53
N ALA A 18 9.60 -17.97 9.35
CA ALA A 18 9.02 -17.75 8.02
C ALA A 18 9.90 -16.82 7.16
N PHE A 19 10.45 -15.78 7.80
CA PHE A 19 11.34 -14.79 7.18
C PHE A 19 12.72 -15.37 6.84
N GLU A 20 13.36 -16.07 7.77
CA GLU A 20 14.63 -16.77 7.53
C GLU A 20 14.49 -17.80 6.40
N PHE A 21 13.36 -18.53 6.38
CA PHE A 21 13.05 -19.45 5.31
C PHE A 21 12.87 -18.73 3.97
N TYR A 22 12.16 -17.60 3.94
CA TYR A 22 12.02 -16.76 2.72
C TYR A 22 13.38 -16.39 2.14
N HIS A 23 14.30 -15.85 2.96
CA HIS A 23 15.62 -15.47 2.50
C HIS A 23 16.47 -16.66 2.08
N ALA A 24 16.42 -17.78 2.80
CA ALA A 24 17.12 -19.00 2.42
C ALA A 24 16.66 -19.52 1.04
N MET A 25 15.36 -19.49 0.77
CA MET A 25 14.80 -19.94 -0.51
C MET A 25 15.27 -19.10 -1.69
N ILE A 26 15.39 -17.79 -1.49
CA ILE A 26 15.93 -16.89 -2.51
C ILE A 26 17.44 -17.11 -2.68
N GLN A 27 18.21 -16.99 -1.60
CA GLN A 27 19.67 -16.92 -1.66
C GLN A 27 20.33 -18.27 -1.93
N GLN A 28 19.80 -19.35 -1.34
CA GLN A 28 20.43 -20.67 -1.40
C GLN A 28 19.81 -21.55 -2.49
N HIS A 29 18.52 -21.33 -2.80
CA HIS A 29 17.78 -22.18 -3.74
C HIS A 29 17.36 -21.47 -5.03
N GLY A 30 17.59 -20.16 -5.15
CA GLY A 30 17.28 -19.39 -6.37
C GLY A 30 15.80 -19.32 -6.70
N ILE A 31 14.91 -19.52 -5.71
CA ILE A 31 13.46 -19.53 -5.93
C ILE A 31 12.95 -18.08 -5.91
N LEU A 32 12.40 -17.64 -7.04
CA LEU A 32 11.89 -16.29 -7.20
C LEU A 32 10.54 -16.11 -6.49
N PRO A 33 10.35 -15.02 -5.72
CA PRO A 33 9.07 -14.72 -5.11
C PRO A 33 8.06 -14.21 -6.14
N ASN A 34 6.77 -14.37 -5.84
CA ASN A 34 5.67 -13.86 -6.65
C ASN A 34 4.67 -13.05 -5.79
N ALA A 35 3.60 -12.54 -6.41
CA ALA A 35 2.56 -11.77 -5.73
C ALA A 35 2.02 -12.46 -4.46
N HIS A 36 1.78 -13.78 -4.55
CA HIS A 36 1.34 -14.59 -3.40
C HIS A 36 2.39 -14.62 -2.28
N THR A 37 3.68 -14.72 -2.61
CA THR A 37 4.76 -14.66 -1.61
C THR A 37 4.70 -13.35 -0.83
N PHE A 38 4.56 -12.21 -1.51
CA PHE A 38 4.49 -10.90 -0.85
C PHE A 38 3.20 -10.72 -0.05
N LEU A 39 2.07 -11.25 -0.52
CA LEU A 39 0.84 -11.28 0.27
C LEU A 39 1.04 -12.05 1.58
N THR A 40 1.70 -13.21 1.54
CA THR A 40 2.01 -13.97 2.76
C THR A 40 2.97 -13.22 3.67
N LEU A 41 4.01 -12.57 3.14
CA LEU A 41 4.98 -11.79 3.92
C LEU A 41 4.32 -10.61 4.64
N TYR A 42 3.47 -9.83 3.97
CA TYR A 42 2.77 -8.74 4.65
C TYR A 42 1.78 -9.25 5.70
N ASN A 43 1.07 -10.35 5.44
CA ASN A 43 0.23 -10.98 6.46
C ASN A 43 1.05 -11.50 7.66
N SER A 44 2.34 -11.81 7.43
CA SER A 44 3.26 -12.26 8.46
C SER A 44 3.73 -11.16 9.41
N LEU A 45 3.57 -9.87 9.07
CA LEU A 45 3.94 -8.77 9.97
C LEU A 45 3.11 -8.83 11.27
N SER A 46 3.75 -8.59 12.41
CA SER A 46 3.06 -8.59 13.71
C SER A 46 1.97 -7.52 13.79
N ILE A 47 2.15 -6.41 13.07
CA ILE A 47 1.22 -5.30 12.98
C ILE A 47 -0.14 -5.72 12.37
N ASN A 48 -0.14 -6.78 11.57
CA ASN A 48 -1.34 -7.29 10.92
C ASN A 48 -2.11 -8.33 11.75
N LYS A 49 -1.60 -8.69 12.94
CA LYS A 49 -2.21 -9.69 13.81
C LYS A 49 -2.98 -9.06 14.97
N THR A 50 -3.83 -9.89 15.58
CA THR A 50 -4.68 -9.53 16.72
C THR A 50 -3.94 -9.54 18.07
N ILE A 51 -2.65 -9.90 18.08
CA ILE A 51 -1.84 -10.07 19.30
C ILE A 51 -1.41 -8.69 19.86
N VAL A 52 -1.21 -8.62 21.19
CA VAL A 52 -0.61 -7.45 21.86
C VAL A 52 0.80 -7.24 21.34
N LYS A 53 1.15 -6.00 21.01
CA LYS A 53 2.40 -5.65 20.32
C LYS A 53 3.28 -4.87 21.30
N SER A 54 4.52 -5.31 21.50
CA SER A 54 5.55 -4.47 22.10
C SER A 54 6.02 -3.44 21.08
N GLU A 55 6.61 -2.35 21.56
CA GLU A 55 7.20 -1.31 20.69
C GLU A 55 8.31 -1.89 19.80
N ASP A 56 9.17 -2.75 20.37
CA ASP A 56 10.23 -3.45 19.62
C ASP A 56 9.72 -4.22 18.39
N LEU A 57 8.54 -4.84 18.49
CA LEU A 57 7.94 -5.58 17.37
C LEU A 57 7.41 -4.64 16.28
N VAL A 58 6.94 -3.45 16.66
CA VAL A 58 6.47 -2.43 15.70
C VAL A 58 7.65 -1.86 14.93
N GLU A 59 8.77 -1.57 15.61
CA GLU A 59 10.00 -1.09 14.96
C GLU A 59 10.57 -2.14 13.98
N GLN A 60 10.59 -3.41 14.39
CA GLN A 60 11.00 -4.51 13.51
C GLN A 60 10.07 -4.64 12.29
N ASP A 61 8.76 -4.58 12.49
CA ASP A 61 7.80 -4.66 11.39
C ASP A 61 7.92 -3.47 10.43
N GLU A 62 8.31 -2.27 10.89
CA GLU A 62 8.55 -1.10 10.03
C GLU A 62 9.71 -1.38 9.05
N ILE A 63 10.84 -1.85 9.59
CA ILE A 63 12.03 -2.21 8.79
C ILE A 63 11.66 -3.32 7.79
N LEU A 64 10.99 -4.38 8.26
CA LEU A 64 10.57 -5.50 7.42
C LEU A 64 9.58 -5.07 6.33
N ALA A 65 8.60 -4.22 6.65
CA ALA A 65 7.60 -3.76 5.68
C ALA A 65 8.23 -2.96 4.54
N ARG A 66 9.24 -2.12 4.82
CA ARG A 66 9.99 -1.41 3.78
C ARG A 66 10.84 -2.37 2.94
N GLN A 67 11.53 -3.32 3.59
CA GLN A 67 12.34 -4.32 2.89
C GLN A 67 11.48 -5.23 2.00
N PHE A 68 10.32 -5.67 2.48
CA PHE A 68 9.38 -6.45 1.67
C PHE A 68 8.89 -5.67 0.47
N PHE A 69 8.65 -4.36 0.61
CA PHE A 69 8.26 -3.53 -0.54
C PHE A 69 9.40 -3.42 -1.55
N LYS A 70 10.64 -3.27 -1.08
CA LYS A 70 11.82 -3.24 -1.94
C LYS A 70 11.95 -4.54 -2.74
N ASP A 71 11.91 -5.69 -2.07
CA ASP A 71 11.95 -6.99 -2.74
C ASP A 71 10.78 -7.15 -3.73
N LEU A 72 9.59 -6.71 -3.33
CA LEU A 72 8.38 -6.73 -4.15
C LEU A 72 8.58 -5.98 -5.47
N VAL A 73 9.26 -4.83 -5.43
CA VAL A 73 9.58 -4.04 -6.62
C VAL A 73 10.71 -4.67 -7.43
N GLU A 74 11.78 -5.13 -6.79
CA GLU A 74 13.00 -5.60 -7.46
C GLU A 74 12.81 -6.94 -8.20
N TYR A 75 12.05 -7.89 -7.64
CA TYR A 75 11.91 -9.21 -8.26
C TYR A 75 11.00 -9.22 -9.50
N PRO A 76 11.34 -10.00 -10.54
CA PRO A 76 10.56 -10.08 -11.78
C PRO A 76 9.35 -11.01 -11.60
N TRP A 77 8.18 -10.44 -11.31
CA TRP A 77 6.90 -11.13 -11.24
C TRP A 77 5.79 -10.23 -11.78
N VAL A 78 4.65 -10.80 -12.13
CA VAL A 78 3.43 -10.08 -12.55
C VAL A 78 2.21 -10.64 -11.82
N PHE A 79 1.15 -9.84 -11.71
CA PHE A 79 -0.14 -10.32 -11.20
C PHE A 79 -0.68 -11.44 -12.07
N ASP A 80 -1.15 -12.51 -11.42
CA ASP A 80 -1.77 -13.69 -12.04
C ASP A 80 -3.29 -13.73 -11.85
N SER A 81 -3.85 -12.82 -11.04
CA SER A 81 -5.26 -12.75 -10.71
C SER A 81 -5.70 -11.34 -10.30
N GLU A 82 -6.94 -10.98 -10.66
CA GLU A 82 -7.58 -9.72 -10.28
C GLU A 82 -7.72 -9.60 -8.75
N TRP A 83 -8.04 -10.71 -8.07
CA TRP A 83 -8.10 -10.73 -6.61
C TRP A 83 -6.78 -10.33 -5.94
N LEU A 84 -5.62 -10.75 -6.47
CA LEU A 84 -4.32 -10.32 -5.95
C LEU A 84 -4.05 -8.85 -6.24
N HIS A 85 -4.42 -8.39 -7.44
CA HIS A 85 -4.32 -7.00 -7.84
C HIS A 85 -5.10 -6.06 -6.91
N ASP A 86 -6.26 -6.50 -6.42
CA ASP A 86 -7.05 -5.76 -5.42
C ASP A 86 -6.54 -5.91 -3.98
N SER A 87 -6.15 -7.12 -3.59
CA SER A 87 -5.91 -7.46 -2.18
C SER A 87 -4.51 -7.06 -1.69
N LEU A 88 -3.48 -7.21 -2.52
CA LEU A 88 -2.10 -6.94 -2.12
C LEU A 88 -1.85 -5.45 -1.86
N PRO A 89 -2.21 -4.50 -2.75
CA PRO A 89 -2.01 -3.07 -2.48
C PRO A 89 -2.77 -2.59 -1.25
N ARG A 90 -4.02 -3.07 -1.08
CA ARG A 90 -4.85 -2.80 0.10
C ARG A 90 -4.16 -3.24 1.39
N LEU A 91 -3.58 -4.44 1.41
CA LEU A 91 -2.85 -4.96 2.57
C LEU A 91 -1.61 -4.12 2.89
N ILE A 92 -0.85 -3.73 1.86
CA ILE A 92 0.35 -2.90 2.00
C ILE A 92 -0.02 -1.55 2.64
N LEU A 93 -1.03 -0.86 2.10
CA LEU A 93 -1.50 0.43 2.63
C LEU A 93 -1.97 0.32 4.07
N HIS A 94 -2.72 -0.73 4.41
CA HIS A 94 -3.12 -0.96 5.80
C HIS A 94 -1.94 -1.27 6.72
N SER A 95 -0.90 -1.94 6.23
CA SER A 95 0.29 -2.27 7.02
C SER A 95 1.03 -0.98 7.42
N PHE A 96 1.38 -0.14 6.44
CA PHE A 96 2.02 1.15 6.72
C PHE A 96 1.15 2.09 7.54
N SER A 97 -0.17 2.11 7.30
CA SER A 97 -1.11 2.89 8.12
C SER A 97 -1.13 2.45 9.59
N LYS A 98 -1.05 1.14 9.87
CA LYS A 98 -0.99 0.63 11.25
C LYS A 98 0.37 0.88 11.90
N LEU A 99 1.45 0.86 11.13
CA LEU A 99 2.81 1.23 11.56
C LEU A 99 2.96 2.74 11.80
N ARG A 100 2.03 3.55 11.25
CA ARG A 100 2.12 5.02 11.21
C ARG A 100 3.31 5.54 10.41
N ASP A 101 3.82 4.71 9.51
CA ASP A 101 4.85 5.08 8.56
C ASP A 101 4.21 5.74 7.34
N TRP A 102 3.80 7.00 7.50
CA TRP A 102 3.08 7.75 6.48
C TRP A 102 3.94 8.06 5.25
N ALA A 103 5.26 8.23 5.44
CA ALA A 103 6.21 8.43 4.37
C ALA A 103 6.32 7.19 3.48
N ALA A 104 6.47 6.00 4.06
CA ALA A 104 6.45 4.75 3.30
C ALA A 104 5.08 4.47 2.70
N MET A 105 3.98 4.81 3.38
CA MET A 105 2.64 4.69 2.80
C MET A 105 2.48 5.55 1.54
N LEU A 106 3.01 6.78 1.55
CA LEU A 106 2.99 7.68 0.38
C LEU A 106 3.87 7.12 -0.76
N ALA A 107 5.10 6.68 -0.45
CA ALA A 107 5.99 6.03 -1.41
C ALA A 107 5.37 4.78 -2.03
N ALA A 108 4.75 3.92 -1.21
CA ALA A 108 4.03 2.74 -1.67
C ALA A 108 2.86 3.12 -2.59
N ALA A 109 2.00 4.06 -2.18
CA ALA A 109 0.84 4.45 -2.97
C ALA A 109 1.23 4.94 -4.36
N ARG A 110 2.24 5.82 -4.44
CA ARG A 110 2.76 6.35 -5.71
C ARG A 110 3.44 5.27 -6.55
N ALA A 111 4.27 4.42 -5.93
CA ALA A 111 4.93 3.35 -6.67
C ALA A 111 3.94 2.30 -7.20
N MET A 112 2.92 1.93 -6.43
CA MET A 112 1.90 0.98 -6.88
C MET A 112 1.01 1.54 -7.98
N LYS A 113 0.77 2.87 -8.01
CA LYS A 113 0.12 3.52 -9.15
C LYS A 113 0.91 3.29 -10.43
N GLU A 114 2.22 3.54 -10.42
CA GLU A 114 3.07 3.42 -11.61
C GLU A 114 3.36 1.96 -12.00
N LEU A 115 3.64 1.10 -11.01
CA LEU A 115 4.05 -0.28 -11.28
C LEU A 115 2.89 -1.25 -11.45
N PHE A 116 1.80 -1.04 -10.71
CA PHE A 116 0.68 -1.99 -10.67
C PHE A 116 -0.55 -1.44 -11.38
N PHE A 117 -0.57 -0.17 -11.79
CA PHE A 117 -1.80 0.51 -12.21
C PHE A 117 -2.88 0.45 -11.13
N PHE A 118 -2.46 0.51 -9.86
CA PHE A 118 -3.36 0.49 -8.72
C PHE A 118 -4.04 1.85 -8.55
N ALA A 119 -5.36 1.82 -8.30
CA ALA A 119 -6.14 2.97 -7.89
C ALA A 119 -7.03 2.62 -6.69
N PRO A 120 -7.10 3.47 -5.65
CA PRO A 120 -7.91 3.19 -4.48
C PRO A 120 -9.41 3.35 -4.80
N SER A 121 -10.24 2.48 -4.24
CA SER A 121 -11.70 2.67 -4.24
C SER A 121 -12.15 3.61 -3.12
N GLU A 122 -13.32 4.22 -3.25
CA GLU A 122 -13.95 5.02 -2.19
C GLU A 122 -14.11 4.20 -0.89
N ALA A 123 -14.45 2.91 -1.03
CA ALA A 123 -14.50 1.98 0.10
C ALA A 123 -13.14 1.88 0.80
N LEU A 124 -12.05 1.67 0.05
CA LEU A 124 -10.70 1.62 0.65
C LEU A 124 -10.32 2.93 1.36
N LEU A 125 -10.67 4.09 0.79
CA LEU A 125 -10.42 5.38 1.44
C LEU A 125 -11.14 5.49 2.79
N LEU A 126 -12.40 5.07 2.86
CA LEU A 126 -13.17 5.01 4.10
C LEU A 126 -12.53 4.05 5.10
N GLU A 127 -12.07 2.89 4.63
CA GLU A 127 -11.41 1.90 5.48
C GLU A 127 -10.10 2.42 6.08
N LEU A 128 -9.29 3.14 5.31
CA LEU A 128 -8.05 3.77 5.77
C LEU A 128 -8.33 4.96 6.70
N ALA A 129 -9.38 5.73 6.44
CA ALA A 129 -9.80 6.83 7.29
C ALA A 129 -10.28 6.34 8.66
N ALA A 130 -11.13 5.30 8.71
CA ALA A 130 -11.64 4.72 9.96
C ALA A 130 -10.65 3.79 10.66
N GLY A 131 -9.74 3.18 9.91
CA GLY A 131 -8.87 2.12 10.39
C GLY A 131 -9.57 0.76 10.45
N SER A 132 -8.82 -0.30 10.11
CA SER A 132 -9.34 -1.67 9.91
C SER A 132 -10.14 -2.25 11.10
N LYS A 133 -9.84 -1.83 12.34
CA LYS A 133 -10.57 -2.27 13.55
C LYS A 133 -12.02 -1.75 13.61
N ALA A 134 -12.31 -0.61 12.99
CA ALA A 134 -13.62 0.03 13.06
C ALA A 134 -14.68 -0.75 12.27
N LEU A 135 -14.28 -1.33 11.14
CA LEU A 135 -15.16 -2.04 10.21
C LEU A 135 -15.50 -3.45 10.69
N ARG A 136 -14.51 -4.14 11.25
CA ARG A 136 -14.65 -5.56 11.62
C ARG A 136 -15.42 -5.79 12.91
N ASN A 137 -15.36 -4.83 13.85
CA ASN A 137 -15.95 -4.98 15.18
C ASN A 137 -16.93 -3.82 15.45
N PRO A 138 -18.20 -3.91 15.01
CA PRO A 138 -19.17 -2.86 15.27
C PRO A 138 -19.39 -2.70 16.78
N SER A 139 -18.96 -1.55 17.30
CA SER A 139 -19.18 -1.09 18.67
C SER A 139 -19.62 0.36 18.60
N LYS A 140 -20.25 0.90 19.65
CA LYS A 140 -20.67 2.33 19.65
C LYS A 140 -19.51 3.27 19.26
N ARG A 141 -18.34 3.03 19.85
CA ARG A 141 -17.10 3.77 19.53
C ARG A 141 -16.67 3.60 18.07
N ASN A 142 -16.73 2.39 17.53
CA ASN A 142 -16.34 2.14 16.14
C ASN A 142 -17.36 2.69 15.14
N MET A 143 -18.64 2.68 15.47
CA MET A 143 -19.70 3.31 14.67
C MET A 143 -19.52 4.83 14.63
N GLU A 144 -19.24 5.47 15.77
CA GLU A 144 -18.90 6.90 15.83
C GLU A 144 -17.64 7.21 14.99
N LEU A 145 -16.62 6.37 15.07
CA LEU A 145 -15.41 6.52 14.25
C LEU A 145 -15.71 6.38 12.75
N MET A 146 -16.53 5.41 12.35
CA MET A 146 -16.98 5.23 10.97
C MET A 146 -17.75 6.44 10.45
N ILE A 147 -18.69 6.97 11.24
CA ILE A 147 -19.47 8.16 10.88
C ILE A 147 -18.55 9.36 10.69
N ASN A 148 -17.62 9.58 11.61
CA ASN A 148 -16.67 10.70 11.53
C ASN A 148 -15.72 10.56 10.31
N SER A 149 -15.26 9.34 10.03
CA SER A 149 -14.45 9.05 8.85
C SER A 149 -15.22 9.22 7.54
N SER A 150 -16.50 8.82 7.49
CA SER A 150 -17.37 9.05 6.32
C SER A 150 -17.49 10.53 6.02
N LYS A 151 -17.87 11.33 7.03
CA LYS A 151 -17.95 12.79 6.90
C LYS A 151 -16.63 13.41 6.43
N LYS A 152 -15.50 12.86 6.85
CA LYS A 152 -14.18 13.35 6.46
C LYS A 152 -13.85 13.02 5.00
N ILE A 153 -14.11 11.79 4.56
CA ILE A 153 -13.92 11.41 3.16
C ILE A 153 -14.88 12.17 2.26
N GLU A 154 -16.15 12.30 2.64
CA GLU A 154 -17.14 13.14 1.95
C GLU A 154 -16.66 14.59 1.82
N PHE A 155 -16.08 15.16 2.89
CA PHE A 155 -15.50 16.50 2.84
C PHE A 155 -14.36 16.60 1.83
N LEU A 156 -13.42 15.63 1.81
CA LEU A 156 -12.31 15.62 0.86
C LEU A 156 -12.79 15.44 -0.59
N LEU A 157 -13.76 14.55 -0.82
CA LEU A 157 -14.41 14.37 -2.12
C LEU A 157 -15.09 15.65 -2.58
N HIS A 158 -15.84 16.31 -1.70
CA HIS A 158 -16.53 17.56 -2.02
C HIS A 158 -15.56 18.71 -2.28
N GLN A 159 -14.46 18.79 -1.52
CA GLN A 159 -13.39 19.76 -1.78
C GLN A 159 -12.76 19.52 -3.15
N ARG A 160 -12.43 18.27 -3.49
CA ARG A 160 -11.85 17.95 -4.79
C ARG A 160 -12.83 18.24 -5.94
N HIS A 161 -14.12 17.98 -5.73
CA HIS A 161 -15.15 18.35 -6.70
C HIS A 161 -15.17 19.86 -7.00
N LYS A 162 -15.05 20.70 -5.96
CA LYS A 162 -14.96 22.16 -6.14
C LYS A 162 -13.71 22.58 -6.90
N GLU A 163 -12.57 21.95 -6.62
CA GLU A 163 -11.31 22.18 -7.35
C GLU A 163 -11.49 21.85 -8.84
N LEU A 164 -12.09 20.69 -9.16
CA LEU A 164 -12.37 20.29 -10.55
C LEU A 164 -13.30 21.27 -11.27
N LEU A 165 -14.36 21.75 -10.61
CA LEU A 165 -15.25 22.75 -11.19
C LEU A 165 -14.52 24.07 -11.47
N ALA A 166 -13.59 24.49 -10.60
CA ALA A 166 -12.75 25.66 -10.81
C ALA A 166 -11.76 25.47 -11.97
N GLU A 167 -11.30 24.23 -12.20
CA GLU A 167 -10.50 23.82 -13.36
C GLU A 167 -11.34 23.67 -14.65
N GLY A 168 -12.66 23.89 -14.59
CA GLY A 168 -13.57 23.76 -15.74
C GLY A 168 -13.94 22.31 -16.09
N ARG A 169 -13.65 21.35 -15.21
CA ARG A 169 -13.98 19.92 -15.35
C ARG A 169 -15.25 19.58 -14.58
N SER A 170 -16.00 18.59 -15.05
CA SER A 170 -17.19 18.05 -14.35
C SER A 170 -16.98 16.58 -13.98
N LEU A 171 -17.43 16.20 -12.77
CA LEU A 171 -17.42 14.80 -12.31
C LEU A 171 -18.23 13.88 -13.23
N GLU A 172 -19.28 14.41 -13.86
CA GLU A 172 -20.18 13.64 -14.76
C GLU A 172 -19.50 13.26 -16.08
N ASN A 173 -18.40 13.95 -16.43
CA ASN A 173 -17.67 13.75 -17.67
C ASN A 173 -16.31 13.06 -17.47
N LEU A 174 -16.00 12.65 -16.24
CA LEU A 174 -14.75 11.94 -15.98
C LEU A 174 -14.84 10.51 -16.50
N THR A 175 -13.82 10.12 -17.26
CA THR A 175 -13.55 8.72 -17.59
C THR A 175 -13.23 7.93 -16.31
N ALA A 176 -13.31 6.59 -16.40
CA ALA A 176 -12.94 5.72 -15.28
C ALA A 176 -11.48 5.92 -14.83
N GLU A 177 -10.58 6.18 -15.78
CA GLU A 177 -9.17 6.45 -15.52
C GLU A 177 -8.96 7.80 -14.81
N GLU A 178 -9.67 8.85 -15.24
CA GLU A 178 -9.63 10.13 -14.54
C GLU A 178 -10.20 9.99 -13.13
N LYS A 179 -11.32 9.28 -12.95
CA LYS A 179 -11.87 9.03 -11.60
C LYS A 179 -10.85 8.29 -10.72
N ALA A 180 -10.16 7.30 -11.26
CA ALA A 180 -9.10 6.57 -10.57
C ALA A 180 -7.94 7.49 -10.15
N HIS A 181 -7.52 8.39 -11.05
CA HIS A 181 -6.52 9.41 -10.75
C HIS A 181 -6.95 10.34 -9.60
N GLU A 182 -8.18 10.85 -9.65
CA GLU A 182 -8.71 11.75 -8.62
C GLU A 182 -8.80 11.06 -7.23
N LEU A 183 -9.19 9.78 -7.18
CA LEU A 183 -9.19 9.00 -5.94
C LEU A 183 -7.77 8.79 -5.39
N GLY A 184 -6.77 8.64 -6.26
CA GLY A 184 -5.35 8.63 -5.88
C GLY A 184 -4.92 9.93 -5.18
N LEU A 185 -5.30 11.09 -5.71
CA LEU A 185 -5.01 12.38 -5.08
C LEU A 185 -5.68 12.52 -3.69
N ILE A 186 -6.89 11.99 -3.55
CA ILE A 186 -7.59 11.99 -2.26
C ILE A 186 -6.89 11.06 -1.24
N LEU A 187 -6.35 9.93 -1.67
CA LEU A 187 -5.53 9.06 -0.81
C LEU A 187 -4.32 9.83 -0.28
N GLU A 188 -3.61 10.57 -1.13
CA GLU A 188 -2.46 11.37 -0.68
C GLU A 188 -2.88 12.44 0.34
N LYS A 189 -3.96 13.20 0.05
CA LYS A 189 -4.51 14.17 1.01
C LYS A 189 -4.87 13.51 2.36
N LEU A 190 -5.41 12.29 2.34
CA LEU A 190 -5.70 11.52 3.55
C LEU A 190 -4.41 11.14 4.31
N ILE A 191 -3.35 10.74 3.60
CA ILE A 191 -2.04 10.42 4.20
C ILE A 191 -1.45 11.64 4.90
N PHE A 192 -1.36 12.79 4.22
CA PHE A 192 -0.86 14.03 4.82
C PHE A 192 -1.68 14.44 6.06
N PHE A 193 -3.00 14.35 5.96
CA PHE A 193 -3.88 14.65 7.08
C PHE A 193 -3.61 13.74 8.29
N LYS A 194 -3.43 12.43 8.07
CA LYS A 194 -3.14 11.45 9.13
C LYS A 194 -1.75 11.61 9.73
N ALA A 195 -0.79 12.06 8.93
CA ALA A 195 0.56 12.30 9.37
C ALA A 195 0.70 13.55 10.25
N THR A 196 -0.27 14.47 10.20
CA THR A 196 -0.28 15.72 10.99
C THR A 196 0.96 16.60 10.74
N VAL A 197 1.55 16.49 9.55
CA VAL A 197 2.71 17.27 9.10
C VAL A 197 2.40 17.96 7.77
N THR A 198 3.10 19.05 7.47
CA THR A 198 2.99 19.69 6.16
C THR A 198 3.76 18.89 5.10
N GLU A 199 3.46 19.14 3.84
CA GLU A 199 4.15 18.51 2.71
C GLU A 199 5.66 18.77 2.73
N GLU A 200 6.07 20.01 3.01
CA GLU A 200 7.48 20.40 3.16
C GLU A 200 8.22 19.59 4.23
N HIS A 201 7.59 19.35 5.39
CA HIS A 201 8.18 18.56 6.46
C HIS A 201 8.16 17.05 6.16
N MET A 202 7.17 16.57 5.40
CA MET A 202 7.10 15.17 5.00
C MET A 202 8.13 14.83 3.91
N TRP A 203 8.50 15.79 3.07
CA TRP A 203 9.31 15.55 1.88
C TRP A 203 10.63 14.80 2.15
N PRO A 204 11.48 15.18 3.14
CA PRO A 204 12.70 14.45 3.42
C PRO A 204 12.45 13.00 3.89
N MET A 205 11.39 12.79 4.67
CA MET A 205 11.01 11.46 5.14
C MET A 205 10.51 10.58 3.99
N TYR A 206 9.72 11.17 3.09
CA TYR A 206 9.23 10.53 1.88
C TYR A 206 10.37 10.14 0.94
N GLU A 207 11.35 11.04 0.73
CA GLU A 207 12.53 10.75 -0.08
C GLU A 207 13.33 9.59 0.51
N GLN A 208 13.57 9.59 1.83
CA GLN A 208 14.28 8.50 2.50
C GLN A 208 13.52 7.18 2.38
N ALA A 209 12.21 7.18 2.64
CA ALA A 209 11.37 5.98 2.50
C ALA A 209 11.41 5.44 1.07
N ALA A 210 11.39 6.30 0.05
CA ALA A 210 11.51 5.90 -1.35
C ALA A 210 12.86 5.21 -1.64
N ARG A 211 13.96 5.65 -1.01
CA ARG A 211 15.27 4.98 -1.12
C ARG A 211 15.26 3.62 -0.43
N ASP A 212 14.76 3.55 0.80
CA ASP A 212 14.70 2.30 1.58
C ASP A 212 13.86 1.23 0.86
N MET A 213 12.80 1.66 0.19
CA MET A 213 11.85 0.81 -0.53
C MET A 213 12.24 0.56 -2.00
N GLY A 214 13.40 1.06 -2.47
CA GLY A 214 13.87 0.83 -3.83
C GLY A 214 13.01 1.48 -4.92
N VAL A 215 12.30 2.57 -4.60
CA VAL A 215 11.37 3.26 -5.53
C VAL A 215 11.74 4.71 -5.83
N TYR A 216 12.95 5.14 -5.47
CA TYR A 216 13.43 6.50 -5.74
C TYR A 216 13.28 6.90 -7.22
N ASP A 217 13.72 6.03 -8.13
CA ASP A 217 13.65 6.26 -9.59
C ASP A 217 12.25 6.03 -10.18
N ILE A 218 11.25 5.79 -9.33
CA ILE A 218 9.84 5.65 -9.72
C ILE A 218 9.04 6.87 -9.24
N VAL A 219 9.27 7.31 -8.00
CA VAL A 219 8.39 8.30 -7.34
C VAL A 219 9.05 9.64 -6.99
N ILE A 220 10.38 9.72 -7.02
CA ILE A 220 11.14 10.98 -6.78
C ILE A 220 11.74 11.49 -8.08
N ARG A 221 12.46 10.62 -8.79
CA ARG A 221 13.09 10.92 -10.07
C ARG A 221 12.63 9.88 -11.10
N PRO A 222 11.39 9.99 -11.61
CA PRO A 222 10.81 8.98 -12.47
C PRO A 222 11.67 8.70 -13.71
N ASP A 223 12.09 7.45 -13.86
CA ASP A 223 12.76 6.91 -15.04
C ASP A 223 11.81 5.94 -15.75
N GLN A 224 11.38 6.30 -16.96
CA GLN A 224 10.39 5.54 -17.72
C GLN A 224 10.89 4.15 -18.12
N GLU A 225 12.19 3.97 -18.36
CA GLU A 225 12.75 2.65 -18.68
C GLU A 225 12.70 1.74 -17.45
N VAL A 226 12.98 2.30 -16.27
CA VAL A 226 12.87 1.58 -14.99
C VAL A 226 11.43 1.19 -14.69
N ILE A 227 10.47 2.12 -14.85
CA ILE A 227 9.04 1.87 -14.61
C ILE A 227 8.53 0.77 -15.55
N GLN A 228 8.83 0.84 -16.85
CA GLN A 228 8.41 -0.17 -17.82
C GLN A 228 9.02 -1.54 -17.52
N ARG A 229 10.31 -1.59 -17.15
CA ARG A 229 11.00 -2.84 -16.81
C ARG A 229 10.45 -3.50 -15.55
N LEU A 230 10.06 -2.70 -14.54
CA LEU A 230 9.60 -3.17 -13.24
C LEU A 230 8.08 -3.33 -13.12
N SER A 231 7.32 -3.00 -14.17
CA SER A 231 5.87 -3.14 -14.19
C SER A 231 5.43 -4.56 -13.78
N LYS A 232 4.45 -4.63 -12.88
CA LYS A 232 3.88 -5.88 -12.37
C LYS A 232 2.58 -6.26 -13.05
N VAL A 233 2.15 -5.49 -14.05
CA VAL A 233 0.96 -5.81 -14.84
C VAL A 233 1.37 -6.57 -16.11
N PRO A 234 0.67 -7.67 -16.45
CA PRO A 234 0.90 -8.36 -17.71
C PRO A 234 0.79 -7.39 -18.89
N LYS A 235 1.70 -7.48 -19.86
CA LYS A 235 1.76 -6.55 -21.02
C LYS A 235 0.46 -6.43 -21.82
N HIS A 236 -0.42 -7.44 -21.77
CA HIS A 236 -1.71 -7.43 -22.46
C HIS A 236 -2.82 -6.68 -21.71
N LEU A 237 -2.56 -6.29 -20.45
CA LEU A 237 -3.46 -5.51 -19.60
C LEU A 237 -2.90 -4.12 -19.27
N ALA A 238 -1.70 -3.78 -19.75
CA ALA A 238 -1.18 -2.43 -19.65
C ALA A 238 -2.00 -1.49 -20.56
N PRO A 239 -2.34 -0.26 -20.12
CA PRO A 239 -2.97 0.72 -20.99
C PRO A 239 -2.10 0.99 -22.22
N PRO A 240 -2.71 1.27 -23.39
CA PRO A 240 -1.95 1.56 -24.60
C PRO A 240 -1.06 2.79 -24.39
N THR A 241 0.22 2.64 -24.74
CA THR A 241 1.22 3.73 -24.78
C THR A 241 0.88 4.78 -25.82
#